data_AF-A0A925JBR3-F1
#
_entry.id   AF-A0A925JBR3-F1
#
_cell.length_a   1.000
_cell.length_b   1.000
_cell.length_c   1.000
_cell.angle_alpha   90.00
_cell.angle_beta   90.00
_cell.angle_gamma   90.00
#
_symmetry.space_group_name_H-M   'P 1'
#
loop_
_entity.id
_entity.type
_entity.pdbx_description
1 polymer ?
#
loop_
_entity_poly.entity_id
_entity_poly.type
_entity_poly.pdbx_seq_one_letter_code
_entity_poly.pdbx_strand_id
1 'polypeptide(L)' 'ADREKLVAAIAKSHALNKKVRFWNAPDNESSWKLLMGLGADFINTDKIGQLAAFLKK' A
#
# COMPACT_ATOMS: atom_id res chain seq x y z
N ALA A 1 16.86 6.34 -0.86
CA ALA A 1 16.80 6.63 0.59
C ALA A 1 15.48 6.22 1.23
N ASP A 2 14.38 6.99 1.16
CA ASP A 2 13.17 6.64 1.93
C ASP A 2 12.40 5.45 1.37
N ARG A 3 12.38 5.28 0.05
CA ARG A 3 11.80 4.09 -0.60
C ARG A 3 12.42 2.79 -0.11
N GLU A 4 13.75 2.74 0.01
CA GLU A 4 14.47 1.53 0.44
C GLU A 4 14.16 1.19 1.90
N LYS A 5 14.08 2.20 2.76
CA LYS A 5 13.67 2.02 4.16
C LYS A 5 12.26 1.45 4.27
N LEU A 6 11.33 1.95 3.47
CA LEU A 6 9.95 1.46 3.42
C LEU A 6 9.89 0.00 2.96
N VAL A 7 10.57 -0.34 1.86
CA VAL A 7 10.63 -1.71 1.36
C VAL A 7 11.26 -2.65 2.39
N ALA A 8 12.34 -2.24 3.06
CA ALA A 8 12.96 -3.03 4.11
C ALA A 8 12.03 -3.26 5.32
N ALA A 9 11.24 -2.25 5.72
CA ALA A 9 10.26 -2.38 6.80
C ALA A 9 9.11 -3.33 6.45
N ILE A 10 8.63 -3.28 5.19
CA ILE A 10 7.62 -4.20 4.67
C ILE A 10 8.16 -5.63 4.68
N ALA A 11 9.35 -5.85 4.11
CA ALA A 11 9.99 -7.17 4.06
C ALA A 11 10.20 -7.77 5.46
N LYS A 12 10.63 -6.94 6.44
CA LYS A 12 10.76 -7.37 7.83
C LYS A 12 9.42 -7.78 8.45
N SER A 13 8.33 -7.09 8.11
CA SER A 13 6.99 -7.45 8.58
C SER A 13 6.50 -8.76 7.97
N HIS A 14 6.72 -8.96 6.68
CA HIS A 14 6.38 -10.20 5.98
C HIS A 14 7.19 -11.40 6.50
N ALA A 15 8.47 -11.22 6.83
CA ALA A 15 9.30 -12.26 7.46
C ALA A 15 8.73 -12.74 8.82
N LEU A 16 7.91 -11.91 9.48
CA LEU A 16 7.20 -12.24 10.72
C LEU A 16 5.77 -12.75 10.48
N ASN A 17 5.43 -13.10 9.22
CA ASN A 17 4.08 -13.46 8.78
C ASN A 17 3.01 -12.39 9.15
N LYS A 18 3.40 -11.11 9.15
CA LYS A 18 2.48 -9.98 9.39
C LYS A 18 2.15 -9.29 8.07
N LYS A 19 0.88 -8.92 7.91
CA LYS A 19 0.40 -8.10 6.80
C LYS A 19 0.62 -6.62 7.09
N VAL A 20 0.84 -5.83 6.06
CA VAL A 20 1.14 -4.40 6.13
C VAL A 20 0.01 -3.57 5.53
N ARG A 21 -0.36 -2.51 6.26
CA ARG A 21 -1.25 -1.43 5.81
C ARG A 21 -0.63 -0.10 6.23
N PHE A 22 -0.66 0.88 5.34
CA PHE A 22 -0.22 2.23 5.67
C PHE A 22 -1.36 3.05 6.29
N TRP A 23 -1.11 3.64 7.44
CA TRP A 23 -2.04 4.55 8.11
C TRP A 23 -1.93 5.97 7.53
N ASN A 24 -3.07 6.63 7.32
CA ASN A 24 -3.15 8.00 6.84
C ASN A 24 -2.32 8.29 5.57
N ALA A 25 -2.23 7.29 4.68
CA ALA A 25 -1.64 7.51 3.37
C ALA A 25 -2.59 8.37 2.50
N PRO A 26 -2.08 9.15 1.55
CA PRO A 26 -2.95 9.91 0.67
C PRO A 26 -3.89 8.98 -0.12
N ASP A 27 -5.17 9.36 -0.22
CA ASP A 27 -6.22 8.50 -0.79
C ASP A 27 -6.54 8.89 -2.24
N ASN A 28 -5.71 8.43 -3.18
CA ASN A 28 -5.84 8.67 -4.62
C ASN A 28 -5.12 7.59 -5.46
N GLU A 29 -5.40 7.52 -6.77
CA GLU A 29 -4.87 6.49 -7.69
C GLU A 29 -3.33 6.38 -7.66
N SER A 30 -2.62 7.51 -7.65
CA SER A 30 -1.15 7.53 -7.62
C SER A 30 -0.60 6.88 -6.35
N SER A 31 -1.21 7.18 -5.20
CA SER A 31 -0.83 6.60 -3.92
C SER A 31 -1.20 5.12 -3.82
N TRP A 32 -2.38 4.71 -4.28
CA TRP A 32 -2.74 3.29 -4.32
C TRP A 32 -1.75 2.49 -5.16
N LYS A 33 -1.43 2.97 -6.37
CA LYS A 33 -0.44 2.34 -7.25
C LYS A 33 0.94 2.23 -6.60
N LEU A 34 1.40 3.30 -5.94
CA LEU A 34 2.68 3.30 -5.24
C LEU A 34 2.69 2.29 -4.10
N LEU A 35 1.69 2.29 -3.23
CA LEU A 35 1.61 1.40 -2.07
C LEU A 35 1.53 -0.07 -2.48
N MET A 36 0.75 -0.39 -3.52
CA MET A 36 0.72 -1.73 -4.11
C MET A 36 2.10 -2.12 -4.65
N GLY A 37 2.76 -1.22 -5.39
CA GLY A 37 4.11 -1.44 -5.91
C GLY A 37 5.21 -1.56 -4.84
N LEU A 38 4.96 -1.07 -3.62
CA LEU A 38 5.84 -1.26 -2.46
C LEU A 38 5.59 -2.60 -1.74
N GLY A 39 4.48 -3.28 -2.01
CA GLY A 39 4.10 -4.53 -1.36
C GLY A 39 3.20 -4.38 -0.13
N ALA A 40 2.41 -3.31 -0.05
CA ALA A 40 1.35 -3.23 0.97
C ALA A 40 0.26 -4.29 0.72
N ASP A 41 -0.17 -4.99 1.77
CA ASP A 41 -1.21 -6.02 1.68
C ASP A 41 -2.63 -5.43 1.69
N PHE A 42 -2.79 -4.27 2.31
CA PHE A 42 -4.08 -3.57 2.37
C PHE A 42 -3.93 -2.10 2.00
N ILE A 43 -4.87 -1.62 1.19
CA ILE A 43 -5.04 -0.20 0.87
C ILE A 43 -6.13 0.37 1.78
N ASN A 44 -5.76 1.36 2.58
CA ASN A 44 -6.74 2.14 3.34
C ASN A 44 -7.34 3.19 2.41
N THR A 45 -8.64 3.10 2.14
CA THR A 45 -9.35 4.06 1.29
C THR A 45 -10.74 4.34 1.85
N ASP A 46 -11.19 5.58 1.75
CA ASP A 46 -12.59 5.95 1.97
C ASP A 46 -13.36 5.99 0.63
N LYS A 47 -12.65 5.84 -0.49
CA LYS A 47 -13.17 5.94 -1.86
C LYS A 47 -13.34 4.57 -2.50
N ILE A 48 -14.06 3.67 -1.84
CA ILE A 48 -14.19 2.25 -2.22
C ILE A 48 -14.59 2.08 -3.71
N GLY A 49 -15.56 2.86 -4.20
CA GLY A 49 -15.99 2.78 -5.60
C GLY A 49 -14.91 3.16 -6.61
N GLN A 50 -14.11 4.20 -6.29
CA GLN A 50 -13.00 4.63 -7.15
C GLN A 50 -11.85 3.63 -7.09
N LEU A 51 -11.50 3.11 -5.91
CA LEU A 51 -10.50 2.05 -5.80
C LEU A 51 -10.94 0.79 -6.56
N ALA A 52 -12.20 0.40 -6.46
CA ALA A 52 -12.73 -0.76 -7.19
C ALA A 52 -12.67 -0.56 -8.72
N ALA A 53 -12.93 0.65 -9.22
CA ALA A 53 -12.76 0.98 -10.63
C ALA A 53 -11.28 0.95 -11.05
N PHE A 54 -10.39 1.51 -10.22
CA PHE A 54 -8.95 1.51 -10.45
C PHE A 54 -8.36 0.09 -10.52
N LEU A 55 -8.77 -0.82 -9.62
CA LEU A 55 -8.30 -2.21 -9.58
C LEU A 55 -8.80 -3.09 -10.74
N LYS A 56 -9.82 -2.62 -11.48
CA LYS A 56 -10.37 -3.32 -12.65
C LYS A 56 -9.77 -2.84 -13.98
N LYS A 57 -8.94 -1.79 -13.95
CA LYS A 57 -8.16 -1.34 -15.11
C LYS A 57 -7.00 -2.30 -15.33
#